data_AF-A0A497L5V9-F1
#
_entry.id   AF-A0A497L5V9-F1
#
_cell.length_a   1.000
_cell.length_b   1.000
_cell.length_c   1.000
_cell.angle_alpha   90.00
_cell.angle_beta   90.00
_cell.angle_gamma   90.00
#
_symmetry.space_group_name_H-M   'P 1'
#
loop_
_entity.id
_entity.type
_entity.pdbx_description
1 polymer ?
#
loop_
_entity_poly.entity_id
_entity_poly.type
_entity_poly.pdbx_seq_one_letter_code
_entity_poly.pdbx_strand_id
1 'polypeptide(L)'
;MLEKIRERLEGYGSSAQWVLWMLIVGFSILPLIRTVNEFMTLIALRTGAYVLVERFVAPVMARMIGSILRYVFGVETIVNGGSVYFVTRGLPYELYISWNCVGWQSLVLLLFSLATGLQGRHSLWSKLKCVALGLEGVVVVNLLRIVSSALLLRWGYGPAIAFHDHLSLIITFGWLAAFWYLSNEFILEPEVDAEKRDLVERIRESMRGLRLRSLLPDFIYGRRAMGLATMAIILVVTALGGVAVLSAKVPSDPDPTTLSFEYVVPAVTVNGVETNRILTHPDYTHLDPLAHPDPYTGSLIPQWVEMWSFYLYGPLEESYTLTGEVKYVVWLHLQLNPGGKTSYWTYIRFNISDVDALGNSVPVHSDTFRIKLSNKPKQHSFIGGAIPPHTFAAGHTIRLSIEIFDGFKLTYVLEYDSESRHSYIDLPGIVVSENLTPFLYLALAVPPLVTARREEKT
;
A
#
# COMPACT_ATOMS: atom_id res chain seq x y z
N MET A 1 -8.03 12.17 36.41
CA MET A 1 -7.16 11.27 35.62
C MET A 1 -5.84 11.94 35.27
N LEU A 2 -5.85 13.15 34.69
CA LEU A 2 -4.65 13.95 34.42
C LEU A 2 -3.82 14.29 35.67
N GLU A 3 -4.45 14.56 36.83
CA GLU A 3 -3.73 14.80 38.09
C GLU A 3 -2.99 13.56 38.63
N LYS A 4 -3.59 12.37 38.53
CA LYS A 4 -2.93 11.10 38.92
C LYS A 4 -1.75 10.75 38.00
N ILE A 5 -1.80 11.17 36.74
CA ILE A 5 -0.70 11.01 35.78
C ILE A 5 0.43 11.99 36.12
N ARG A 6 0.08 13.22 36.50
CA ARG A 6 1.03 14.26 36.93
C ARG A 6 1.79 13.87 38.21
N GLU A 7 1.12 13.39 39.25
CA GLU A 7 1.78 12.93 40.49
C GLU A 7 2.75 11.76 40.24
N ARG A 8 2.40 10.83 39.35
CA ARG A 8 3.30 9.73 38.95
C ARG A 8 4.51 10.19 38.13
N LEU A 9 4.36 11.29 37.39
CA LEU A 9 5.40 11.88 36.57
C LEU A 9 6.42 12.68 37.40
N GLU A 10 5.97 13.34 38.47
CA GLU A 10 6.79 14.15 39.38
C GLU A 10 7.89 13.34 40.10
N GLY A 11 7.78 12.00 40.15
CA GLY A 11 8.81 11.09 40.68
C GLY A 11 9.95 10.72 39.71
N TYR A 12 9.85 11.07 38.43
CA TYR A 12 10.91 10.84 37.43
C TYR A 12 11.77 12.09 37.25
N GLY A 13 13.08 11.92 37.01
CA GLY A 13 13.97 13.06 36.71
C GLY A 13 13.45 13.90 35.54
N SER A 14 13.76 15.20 35.53
CA SER A 14 13.22 16.18 34.57
C SER A 14 13.33 15.73 33.11
N SER A 15 14.41 15.05 32.74
CA SER A 15 14.64 14.48 31.41
C SER A 15 13.60 13.41 31.02
N ALA A 16 13.21 12.55 31.96
CA ALA A 16 12.24 11.47 31.71
C ALA A 16 10.80 12.02 31.63
N GLN A 17 10.48 13.08 32.39
CA GLN A 17 9.20 13.79 32.25
C GLN A 17 9.05 14.42 30.87
N TRP A 18 10.11 15.07 30.35
CA TRP A 18 10.10 15.63 29.00
C TRP A 18 9.88 14.58 27.92
N VAL A 19 10.56 13.43 28.02
CA VAL A 19 10.36 12.30 27.10
C VAL A 19 8.91 11.81 27.16
N LEU A 20 8.34 11.64 28.36
CA LEU A 20 6.95 11.18 28.48
C LEU A 20 5.94 12.19 27.94
N TRP A 21 6.15 13.48 28.17
CA TRP A 21 5.32 14.54 27.59
C TRP A 21 5.39 14.56 26.06
N MET A 22 6.59 14.40 25.49
CA MET A 22 6.76 14.28 24.05
C MET A 22 6.07 13.04 23.48
N LEU A 23 6.11 11.91 24.19
CA LEU A 23 5.37 10.71 23.81
C LEU A 23 3.85 10.95 23.84
N ILE A 24 3.33 11.55 24.90
CA ILE A 24 1.88 11.80 25.06
C ILE A 24 1.35 12.75 23.98
N VAL A 25 2.03 13.89 23.77
CA VAL A 25 1.64 14.84 22.72
C VAL A 25 1.81 14.18 21.35
N GLY A 26 2.87 13.40 21.18
CA GLY A 26 3.15 12.62 19.97
C GLY A 26 2.03 11.69 19.59
N PHE A 27 1.64 10.83 20.54
CA PHE A 27 0.55 9.89 20.34
C PHE A 27 -0.81 10.57 20.17
N SER A 28 -1.03 11.73 20.78
CA SER A 28 -2.32 12.43 20.70
C SER A 28 -2.57 13.10 19.35
N ILE A 29 -1.53 13.53 18.64
CA ILE A 29 -1.63 14.19 17.32
C ILE A 29 -1.78 13.17 16.18
N LEU A 30 -1.63 11.88 16.47
CA LEU A 30 -1.61 10.85 15.46
C LEU A 30 -2.85 10.68 14.60
N PRO A 31 -4.06 10.63 15.18
CA PRO A 31 -5.26 10.50 14.37
C PRO A 31 -5.40 11.69 13.42
N LEU A 32 -4.94 12.88 13.83
CA LEU A 32 -4.98 14.07 12.99
C LEU A 32 -4.03 13.96 11.78
N ILE A 33 -2.79 13.51 11.98
CA ILE A 33 -1.82 13.31 10.90
C ILE A 33 -2.36 12.28 9.89
N ARG A 34 -2.95 11.19 10.39
CA ARG A 34 -3.57 10.16 9.55
C ARG A 34 -4.71 10.73 8.71
N THR A 35 -5.65 11.45 9.34
CA THR A 35 -6.79 12.05 8.64
C THR A 35 -6.34 13.05 7.58
N VAL A 36 -5.32 13.88 7.86
CA VAL A 36 -4.77 14.82 6.88
C VAL A 36 -4.12 14.07 5.72
N ASN A 37 -3.39 12.98 5.98
CA ASN A 37 -2.77 12.18 4.93
C ASN A 37 -3.80 11.50 4.02
N GLU A 38 -4.83 10.90 4.60
CA GLU A 38 -5.95 10.28 3.87
C GLU A 38 -6.71 11.32 3.06
N PHE A 39 -6.96 12.50 3.63
CA PHE A 39 -7.61 13.62 2.94
C PHE A 39 -6.79 14.12 1.73
N MET A 40 -5.49 14.33 1.89
CA MET A 40 -4.61 14.76 0.80
C MET A 40 -4.50 13.71 -0.30
N THR A 41 -4.45 12.43 0.09
CA THR A 41 -4.49 11.30 -0.85
C THR A 41 -5.79 11.31 -1.65
N LEU A 42 -6.93 11.47 -0.99
CA LEU A 42 -8.24 11.56 -1.66
C LEU A 42 -8.31 12.75 -2.63
N ILE A 43 -7.73 13.89 -2.29
CA ILE A 43 -7.63 15.04 -3.20
C ILE A 43 -6.77 14.68 -4.42
N ALA A 44 -5.60 14.07 -4.22
CA ALA A 44 -4.71 13.69 -5.32
C ALA A 44 -5.38 12.69 -6.28
N LEU A 45 -6.11 11.71 -5.73
CA LEU A 45 -6.89 10.74 -6.50
C LEU A 45 -8.04 11.40 -7.26
N ARG A 46 -8.85 12.25 -6.61
CA ARG A 46 -9.98 12.95 -7.25
C ARG A 46 -9.57 13.95 -8.31
N THR A 47 -8.42 14.59 -8.16
CA THR A 47 -7.90 15.57 -9.13
C THR A 47 -7.14 14.91 -10.29
N GLY A 48 -6.85 13.61 -10.19
CA GLY A 48 -6.01 12.91 -11.17
C GLY A 48 -4.53 13.35 -11.15
N ALA A 49 -4.11 14.11 -10.13
CA ALA A 49 -2.74 14.61 -10.03
C ALA A 49 -1.70 13.48 -9.93
N TYR A 50 -2.09 12.33 -9.37
CA TYR A 50 -1.24 11.15 -9.29
C TYR A 50 -0.81 10.64 -10.68
N VAL A 51 -1.67 10.73 -11.69
CA VAL A 51 -1.39 10.29 -13.07
C VAL A 51 -0.23 11.08 -13.67
N LEU A 52 -0.12 12.37 -13.38
CA LEU A 52 1.01 13.20 -13.83
C LEU A 52 2.31 12.76 -13.17
N VAL A 53 2.25 12.44 -11.89
CA VAL A 53 3.41 11.99 -11.12
C VAL A 53 3.87 10.61 -11.61
N GLU A 54 2.96 9.66 -11.81
CA GLU A 54 3.29 8.32 -12.33
C GLU A 54 3.78 8.36 -13.78
N ARG A 55 3.21 9.23 -14.62
CA ARG A 55 3.61 9.32 -16.03
C ARG A 55 4.96 10.00 -16.23
N PHE A 56 5.27 11.03 -15.45
CA PHE A 56 6.45 11.86 -15.70
C PHE A 56 7.56 11.70 -14.66
N VAL A 57 7.22 11.56 -13.37
CA VAL A 57 8.19 11.58 -12.28
C VAL A 57 8.67 10.18 -11.93
N ALA A 58 7.73 9.22 -11.82
CA ALA A 58 8.06 7.84 -11.45
C ALA A 58 9.08 7.18 -12.40
N PRO A 59 9.01 7.32 -13.73
CA PRO A 59 9.99 6.69 -14.62
C PRO A 59 11.39 7.31 -14.49
N VAL A 60 11.48 8.60 -14.19
CA VAL A 60 12.77 9.27 -13.95
C VAL A 60 13.39 8.73 -12.67
N MET A 61 12.61 8.63 -11.58
CA MET A 61 13.09 8.06 -10.33
C MET A 61 13.48 6.59 -10.47
N ALA A 62 12.68 5.78 -11.18
CA ALA A 62 12.99 4.37 -11.42
C ALA A 62 14.36 4.22 -12.11
N ARG A 63 14.66 5.06 -13.11
CA ARG A 63 16.00 5.08 -13.74
C ARG A 63 17.10 5.47 -12.76
N MET A 64 16.87 6.46 -11.90
CA MET A 64 17.85 6.87 -10.88
C MET A 64 18.11 5.74 -9.87
N ILE A 65 17.05 5.11 -9.36
CA ILE A 65 17.12 3.99 -8.41
C ILE A 65 17.84 2.81 -9.05
N GLY A 66 17.43 2.41 -10.25
CA GLY A 66 18.07 1.32 -10.99
C GLY A 66 19.55 1.60 -11.26
N SER A 67 19.90 2.84 -11.61
CA SER A 67 21.28 3.27 -11.81
C SER A 67 22.09 3.23 -10.51
N ILE A 68 21.54 3.69 -9.39
CA ILE A 68 22.22 3.63 -8.09
C ILE A 68 22.44 2.17 -7.69
N LEU A 69 21.41 1.33 -7.77
CA LEU A 69 21.51 -0.10 -7.47
C LEU A 69 22.59 -0.78 -8.32
N ARG A 70 22.62 -0.49 -9.62
CA ARG A 70 23.59 -1.08 -10.55
C ARG A 70 25.01 -0.57 -10.38
N TYR A 71 25.21 0.73 -10.44
CA TYR A 71 26.55 1.32 -10.51
C TYR A 71 27.19 1.52 -9.13
N VAL A 72 26.40 1.74 -8.08
CA VAL A 72 26.91 1.94 -6.72
C VAL A 72 26.97 0.63 -5.94
N PHE A 73 25.93 -0.19 -6.03
CA PHE A 73 25.79 -1.41 -5.23
C PHE A 73 26.03 -2.71 -6.00
N GLY A 74 26.29 -2.65 -7.31
CA GLY A 74 26.58 -3.81 -8.14
C GLY A 74 25.40 -4.76 -8.34
N VAL A 75 24.16 -4.29 -8.10
CA VAL A 75 22.94 -5.08 -8.28
C VAL A 75 22.51 -4.97 -9.73
N GLU A 76 22.46 -6.08 -10.46
CA GLU A 76 21.98 -6.05 -11.84
C GLU A 76 20.51 -5.64 -11.89
N THR A 77 20.25 -4.53 -12.57
CA THR A 77 18.90 -3.94 -12.68
C THR A 77 18.51 -3.73 -14.14
N ILE A 78 17.22 -3.92 -14.42
CA ILE A 78 16.53 -3.57 -15.67
C ILE A 78 15.43 -2.59 -15.30
N VAL A 79 15.35 -1.46 -15.99
CA VAL A 79 14.33 -0.43 -15.72
C VAL A 79 13.36 -0.38 -16.89
N ASN A 80 12.07 -0.51 -16.61
CA ASN A 80 11.01 -0.36 -17.61
C ASN A 80 9.88 0.49 -17.02
N GLY A 81 9.54 1.60 -17.67
CA GLY A 81 8.54 2.54 -17.15
C GLY A 81 8.87 3.01 -15.73
N GLY A 82 7.90 2.86 -14.83
CA GLY A 82 8.04 3.13 -13.39
C GLY A 82 8.58 1.96 -12.56
N SER A 83 8.94 0.84 -13.18
CA SER A 83 9.41 -0.38 -12.49
C SER A 83 10.92 -0.58 -12.61
N VAL A 84 11.52 -1.08 -11.54
CA VAL A 84 12.92 -1.56 -11.50
C VAL A 84 12.91 -3.06 -11.20
N TYR A 85 13.37 -3.85 -12.15
CA TYR A 85 13.52 -5.30 -12.00
C TYR A 85 14.96 -5.62 -11.62
N PHE A 86 15.15 -6.49 -10.65
CA PHE A 86 16.47 -6.96 -10.26
C PHE A 86 16.40 -8.33 -9.59
N VAL A 87 17.51 -9.07 -9.65
CA VAL A 87 17.60 -10.40 -9.03
C VAL A 87 18.35 -10.30 -7.73
N THR A 88 17.77 -10.81 -6.65
CA THR A 88 18.42 -10.92 -5.34
C THR A 88 18.20 -12.33 -4.79
N ARG A 89 19.27 -13.00 -4.33
CA ARG A 89 19.24 -14.41 -3.91
C ARG A 89 18.69 -15.39 -4.95
N GLY A 90 18.84 -15.06 -6.24
CA GLY A 90 18.33 -15.87 -7.34
C GLY A 90 16.84 -15.68 -7.64
N LEU A 91 16.12 -14.85 -6.87
CA LEU A 91 14.72 -14.51 -7.11
C LEU A 91 14.60 -13.17 -7.84
N PRO A 92 13.75 -13.04 -8.87
CA PRO A 92 13.44 -11.78 -9.51
C PRO A 92 12.48 -10.97 -8.63
N TYR A 93 12.81 -9.69 -8.43
CA TYR A 93 11.95 -8.73 -7.75
C TYR A 93 11.59 -7.61 -8.72
N GLU A 94 10.31 -7.25 -8.72
CA GLU A 94 9.83 -5.99 -9.30
C GLU A 94 9.67 -4.95 -8.19
N LEU A 95 10.33 -3.81 -8.35
CA LEU A 95 10.13 -2.63 -7.54
C LEU A 95 9.36 -1.60 -8.37
N TYR A 96 8.04 -1.61 -8.21
CA TYR A 96 7.16 -0.63 -8.83
C TYR A 96 7.19 0.69 -8.04
N ILE A 97 7.51 1.80 -8.72
CA ILE A 97 7.57 3.13 -8.10
C ILE A 97 6.22 3.82 -8.28
N SER A 98 5.35 3.70 -7.28
CA SER A 98 4.05 4.39 -7.27
C SER A 98 4.20 5.89 -6.97
N TRP A 99 3.13 6.66 -7.22
CA TRP A 99 3.09 8.10 -6.91
C TRP A 99 3.36 8.40 -5.42
N ASN A 100 3.06 7.47 -4.52
CA ASN A 100 3.31 7.61 -3.09
C ASN A 100 4.81 7.50 -2.76
N CYS A 101 5.57 6.71 -3.53
CA CYS A 101 7.01 6.54 -3.37
C CYS A 101 7.81 7.81 -3.76
N VAL A 102 7.21 8.76 -4.49
CA VAL A 102 7.85 10.01 -4.91
C VAL A 102 8.17 10.92 -3.72
N GLY A 103 7.49 10.73 -2.59
CA GLY A 103 7.70 11.52 -1.38
C GLY A 103 7.07 12.91 -1.45
N TRP A 104 5.86 12.98 -2.03
CA TRP A 104 5.05 14.18 -1.99
C TRP A 104 4.76 14.63 -0.55
N GLN A 105 4.69 13.69 0.41
CA GLN A 105 4.54 13.98 1.84
C GLN A 105 5.74 14.78 2.38
N SER A 106 6.97 14.35 2.07
CA SER A 106 8.20 15.05 2.46
C SER A 106 8.30 16.42 1.78
N LEU A 107 7.80 16.55 0.55
CA LEU A 107 7.70 17.84 -0.14
C LEU A 107 6.72 18.79 0.55
N VAL A 108 5.52 18.32 0.92
CA VAL A 108 4.53 19.13 1.64
C VAL A 108 5.09 19.59 2.98
N LEU A 109 5.73 18.69 3.73
CA LEU A 109 6.40 19.02 4.99
C LEU A 109 7.48 20.09 4.80
N LEU A 110 8.31 19.95 3.76
CA LEU A 110 9.30 20.97 3.42
C LEU A 110 8.63 22.31 3.12
N LEU A 111 7.58 22.35 2.29
CA LEU A 111 6.89 23.59 1.92
C LEU A 111 6.32 24.32 3.14
N PHE A 112 5.67 23.59 4.06
CA PHE A 112 5.21 24.17 5.32
C PHE A 112 6.36 24.68 6.17
N SER A 113 7.46 23.93 6.25
CA SER A 113 8.64 24.35 7.00
C SER A 113 9.30 25.59 6.41
N LEU A 114 9.37 25.71 5.07
CA LEU A 114 9.92 26.89 4.40
C LEU A 114 9.03 28.11 4.63
N ALA A 115 7.71 27.92 4.60
CA ALA A 115 6.74 28.99 4.86
C ALA A 115 6.84 29.55 6.29
N THR A 116 7.27 28.75 7.26
CA THR A 116 7.48 29.19 8.65
C THR A 116 8.92 29.65 8.91
N GLY A 117 9.92 28.89 8.46
CA GLY A 117 11.33 29.16 8.72
C GLY A 117 11.91 30.33 7.93
N LEU A 118 11.39 30.64 6.73
CA LEU A 118 11.86 31.78 5.93
C LEU A 118 11.17 33.11 6.27
N GLN A 119 10.32 33.16 7.31
CA GLN A 119 9.66 34.39 7.76
C GLN A 119 10.65 35.43 8.32
N GLY A 120 11.90 35.04 8.57
CA GLY A 120 12.98 35.94 8.96
C GLY A 120 13.42 36.93 7.87
N ARG A 121 14.12 37.99 8.31
CA ARG A 121 14.81 38.97 7.44
C ARG A 121 16.13 38.39 6.92
N HIS A 122 16.04 37.56 5.88
CA HIS A 122 17.18 36.97 5.18
C HIS A 122 17.29 37.52 3.77
N SER A 123 18.50 37.54 3.21
CA SER A 123 18.72 37.95 1.83
C SER A 123 17.93 37.06 0.84
N LEU A 124 17.43 37.63 -0.26
CA LEU A 124 16.68 36.86 -1.26
C LEU A 124 17.49 35.69 -1.85
N TRP A 125 18.80 35.90 -2.03
CA TRP A 125 19.70 34.87 -2.54
C TRP A 125 19.93 33.74 -1.54
N SER A 126 20.03 34.03 -0.23
CA SER A 126 20.13 32.98 0.78
C SER A 126 18.83 32.19 0.93
N LYS A 127 17.67 32.86 0.80
CA LYS A 127 16.37 32.18 0.73
C LYS A 127 16.27 31.24 -0.46
N LEU A 128 16.67 31.69 -1.66
CA LEU A 128 16.61 30.84 -2.86
C LEU A 128 17.53 29.62 -2.76
N LYS A 129 18.76 29.81 -2.26
CA LYS A 129 19.69 28.70 -1.99
C LYS A 129 19.11 27.70 -0.98
N CYS A 130 18.48 28.20 0.08
CA CYS A 130 17.83 27.38 1.09
C CYS A 130 16.66 26.55 0.50
N VAL A 131 15.82 27.17 -0.34
CA VAL A 131 14.72 26.46 -1.04
C VAL A 131 15.28 25.40 -1.99
N ALA A 132 16.28 25.72 -2.80
CA ALA A 132 16.89 24.79 -3.74
C ALA A 132 17.49 23.57 -3.01
N LEU A 133 18.27 23.81 -1.95
CA LEU A 133 18.83 22.74 -1.13
C LEU A 133 17.74 21.87 -0.49
N GLY A 134 16.65 22.48 -0.02
CA GLY A 134 15.51 21.74 0.53
C GLY A 134 14.91 20.79 -0.52
N LEU A 135 14.63 21.30 -1.73
CA LEU A 135 14.05 20.49 -2.81
C LEU A 135 14.98 19.35 -3.24
N GLU A 136 16.29 19.62 -3.39
CA GLU A 136 17.30 18.58 -3.67
C GLU A 136 17.35 17.54 -2.56
N GLY A 137 17.29 17.97 -1.30
CA GLY A 137 17.28 17.09 -0.14
C GLY A 137 16.06 16.15 -0.13
N VAL A 138 14.87 16.63 -0.51
CA VAL A 138 13.68 15.76 -0.67
C VAL A 138 13.94 14.66 -1.70
N VAL A 139 14.51 15.01 -2.86
CA VAL A 139 14.83 14.01 -3.89
C VAL A 139 15.83 12.99 -3.36
N VAL A 140 16.92 13.44 -2.75
CA VAL A 140 17.98 12.56 -2.22
C VAL A 140 17.46 11.63 -1.13
N VAL A 141 16.70 12.14 -0.17
CA VAL A 141 16.15 11.32 0.93
C VAL A 141 15.19 10.26 0.39
N ASN A 142 14.34 10.60 -0.57
CA ASN A 142 13.41 9.63 -1.16
C ASN A 142 14.14 8.56 -1.98
N LEU A 143 15.18 8.93 -2.74
CA LEU A 143 16.02 7.95 -3.43
C LEU A 143 16.74 7.03 -2.44
N LEU A 144 17.34 7.59 -1.39
CA LEU A 144 18.01 6.81 -0.35
C LEU A 144 17.04 5.85 0.35
N ARG A 145 15.83 6.30 0.66
CA ARG A 145 14.77 5.46 1.22
C ARG A 145 14.51 4.25 0.33
N ILE A 146 14.20 4.48 -0.94
CA ILE A 146 13.79 3.40 -1.86
C ILE A 146 14.96 2.45 -2.17
N VAL A 147 16.15 2.99 -2.43
CA VAL A 147 17.36 2.19 -2.65
C VAL A 147 17.67 1.34 -1.41
N SER A 148 17.58 1.91 -0.21
CA SER A 148 17.80 1.15 1.02
C SER A 148 16.77 0.04 1.18
N SER A 149 15.47 0.33 0.97
CA SER A 149 14.41 -0.69 0.97
C SER A 149 14.69 -1.82 -0.03
N ALA A 150 15.11 -1.50 -1.25
CA ALA A 150 15.46 -2.48 -2.26
C ALA A 150 16.66 -3.36 -1.84
N LEU A 151 17.70 -2.75 -1.26
CA LEU A 151 18.85 -3.50 -0.75
C LEU A 151 18.50 -4.40 0.44
N LEU A 152 17.51 -4.02 1.25
CA LEU A 152 17.03 -4.82 2.38
C LEU A 152 16.30 -6.09 1.96
N LEU A 153 15.85 -6.20 0.71
CA LEU A 153 15.23 -7.43 0.19
C LEU A 153 16.18 -8.63 0.24
N ARG A 154 17.50 -8.39 0.27
CA ARG A 154 18.48 -9.46 0.54
C ARG A 154 18.33 -10.11 1.91
N TRP A 155 17.56 -9.53 2.82
CA TRP A 155 17.22 -10.08 4.13
C TRP A 155 15.75 -10.51 4.23
N GLY A 156 15.02 -10.48 3.12
CA GLY A 156 13.62 -10.86 3.01
C GLY A 156 12.68 -9.67 2.82
N TYR A 157 11.43 -9.97 2.43
CA TYR A 157 10.39 -8.97 2.18
C TYR A 157 9.99 -8.20 3.45
N GLY A 158 9.84 -8.90 4.59
CA GLY A 158 9.43 -8.30 5.86
C GLY A 158 10.33 -7.14 6.33
N PRO A 159 11.65 -7.32 6.42
CA PRO A 159 12.56 -6.22 6.78
C PRO A 159 12.54 -5.05 5.78
N ALA A 160 12.39 -5.32 4.49
CA ALA A 160 12.35 -4.30 3.44
C ALA A 160 11.11 -3.42 3.55
N ILE A 161 9.93 -4.02 3.75
CA ILE A 161 8.68 -3.27 3.89
C ILE A 161 8.61 -2.54 5.24
N ALA A 162 9.09 -3.16 6.32
CA ALA A 162 9.16 -2.50 7.62
C ALA A 162 10.05 -1.24 7.59
N PHE A 163 11.19 -1.30 6.88
CA PHE A 163 12.02 -0.12 6.67
C PHE A 163 11.33 0.93 5.82
N HIS A 164 10.71 0.50 4.71
CA HIS A 164 10.01 1.36 3.77
C HIS A 164 8.88 2.13 4.47
N ASP A 165 8.09 1.45 5.29
CA ASP A 165 6.87 1.99 5.89
C ASP A 165 7.09 2.69 7.23
N HIS A 166 8.11 2.28 8.00
CA HIS A 166 8.31 2.78 9.37
C HIS A 166 9.56 3.64 9.52
N LEU A 167 10.70 3.21 8.96
CA LEU A 167 11.98 3.89 9.18
C LEU A 167 12.16 5.11 8.26
N SER A 168 11.43 5.16 7.15
CA SER A 168 11.40 6.29 6.21
C SER A 168 10.98 7.62 6.84
N LEU A 169 10.06 7.58 7.81
CA LEU A 169 9.58 8.76 8.52
C LEU A 169 10.67 9.35 9.41
N ILE A 170 11.39 8.50 10.14
CA ILE A 170 12.49 8.89 11.02
C ILE A 170 13.62 9.52 10.18
N ILE A 171 13.94 8.95 9.02
CA ILE A 171 14.94 9.50 8.10
C ILE A 171 14.50 10.88 7.59
N THR A 172 13.24 11.03 7.20
CA THR A 172 12.69 12.30 6.70
C THR A 172 12.75 13.39 7.77
N PHE A 173 12.42 13.06 9.02
CA PHE A 173 12.50 13.99 10.14
C PHE A 173 13.92 14.34 10.55
N GLY A 174 14.81 13.34 10.60
CA GLY A 174 16.24 13.55 10.84
C GLY A 174 16.85 14.46 9.77
N TRP A 175 16.50 14.25 8.51
CA TRP A 175 16.90 15.12 7.42
C TRP A 175 16.34 16.53 7.57
N LEU A 176 15.06 16.71 7.88
CA LEU A 176 14.46 18.04 8.02
C LEU A 176 15.13 18.83 9.16
N ALA A 177 15.46 18.17 10.28
CA ALA A 177 16.21 18.77 11.38
C ALA A 177 17.63 19.17 10.94
N ALA A 178 18.33 18.29 10.23
CA ALA A 178 19.67 18.57 9.69
C ALA A 178 19.64 19.70 8.65
N PHE A 179 18.65 19.71 7.76
CA PHE A 179 18.41 20.76 6.77
C PHE A 179 18.26 22.11 7.44
N TRP A 180 17.43 22.23 8.48
CA TRP A 180 17.25 23.51 9.19
C TRP A 180 18.45 23.91 10.02
N TYR A 181 19.15 22.95 10.63
CA TYR A 181 20.43 23.24 11.30
C TYR A 181 21.44 23.82 10.32
N LEU A 182 21.67 23.14 9.19
CA LEU A 182 22.59 23.59 8.15
C LEU A 182 22.16 24.92 7.53
N SER A 183 20.85 25.08 7.28
CA SER A 183 20.32 26.29 6.66
C SER A 183 20.48 27.51 7.56
N ASN A 184 20.20 27.39 8.86
CA ASN A 184 20.35 28.51 9.79
C ASN A 184 21.81 28.86 10.05
N GLU A 185 22.70 27.86 10.13
CA GLU A 185 24.09 28.09 10.50
C GLU A 185 24.96 28.53 9.31
N PHE A 186 24.72 27.98 8.11
CA PHE A 186 25.63 28.13 6.97
C PHE A 186 25.03 28.78 5.72
N ILE A 187 23.70 28.84 5.58
CA ILE A 187 23.06 29.27 4.32
C ILE A 187 22.34 30.60 4.47
N LEU A 188 21.54 30.76 5.52
CA LEU A 188 20.63 31.87 5.73
C LEU A 188 21.34 33.10 6.27
N GLU A 189 21.92 33.87 5.35
CA GLU A 189 22.53 35.16 5.69
C GLU A 189 21.46 36.22 6.04
N PRO A 190 21.64 36.97 7.14
CA PRO A 190 20.80 38.12 7.45
C PRO A 190 20.93 39.18 6.36
N GLU A 191 19.81 39.82 6.02
CA GLU A 191 19.82 40.89 5.02
C GLU A 191 20.57 42.10 5.56
N VAL A 192 21.74 42.38 4.99
CA VAL A 192 22.48 43.62 5.22
C VAL A 192 21.93 44.69 4.25
N ASP A 193 21.71 45.88 4.82
CA ASP A 193 21.77 47.20 4.17
C ASP A 193 20.52 48.06 3.93
N ALA A 194 20.75 49.35 4.24
CA ALA A 194 19.83 50.48 4.34
C ALA A 194 19.17 50.90 3.01
N GLU A 195 19.58 50.34 1.88
CA GLU A 195 19.18 50.79 0.53
C GLU A 195 17.89 50.11 0.03
N LYS A 196 17.59 48.90 0.51
CA LYS A 196 16.35 48.16 0.16
C LYS A 196 15.09 48.64 0.91
N ARG A 197 15.25 49.53 1.90
CA ARG A 197 14.13 50.08 2.69
C ARG A 197 13.14 50.84 1.80
N ASP A 198 13.64 51.54 0.79
CA ASP A 198 12.82 52.42 -0.06
C ASP A 198 11.94 51.64 -1.04
N LEU A 199 12.43 50.50 -1.56
CA LEU A 199 11.66 49.66 -2.50
C LEU A 199 10.58 48.85 -1.78
N VAL A 200 10.90 48.33 -0.60
CA VAL A 200 9.97 47.53 0.21
C VAL A 200 8.87 48.40 0.82
N GLU A 201 9.14 49.66 1.18
CA GLU A 201 8.07 50.58 1.61
C GLU A 201 7.08 50.88 0.49
N ARG A 202 7.54 51.09 -0.75
CA ARG A 202 6.66 51.31 -1.91
C ARG A 202 5.75 50.10 -2.19
N ILE A 203 6.27 48.88 -2.07
CA ILE A 203 5.48 47.65 -2.24
C ILE A 203 4.52 47.45 -1.06
N ARG A 204 4.96 47.78 0.17
CA ARG A 204 4.16 47.67 1.40
C ARG A 204 2.99 48.66 1.41
N GLU A 205 3.16 49.85 0.87
CA GLU A 205 2.07 50.81 0.68
C GLU A 205 1.07 50.32 -0.38
N SER A 206 1.56 49.72 -1.47
CA SER A 206 0.69 49.12 -2.50
C SER A 206 -0.14 47.95 -1.97
N MET A 207 0.36 47.19 -0.99
CA MET A 207 -0.36 46.03 -0.42
C MET A 207 -1.26 46.34 0.79
N ARG A 208 -1.22 47.57 1.33
CA ARG A 208 -2.11 47.99 2.43
C ARG A 208 -3.60 48.00 2.05
N GLY A 209 -3.94 47.91 0.76
CA GLY A 209 -5.31 47.85 0.26
C GLY A 209 -6.02 46.50 0.42
N LEU A 210 -5.30 45.40 0.70
CA LEU A 210 -5.89 44.06 0.81
C LEU A 210 -6.03 43.65 2.28
N ARG A 211 -7.24 43.84 2.83
CA ARG A 211 -7.62 43.36 4.18
C ARG A 211 -7.69 41.83 4.22
N LEU A 212 -6.53 41.18 4.40
CA LEU A 212 -6.42 39.75 4.72
C LEU A 212 -5.93 39.51 6.17
N ARG A 213 -6.21 40.46 7.07
CA ARG A 213 -5.60 40.53 8.41
C ARG A 213 -6.42 39.89 9.53
N SER A 214 -7.62 39.40 9.27
CA SER A 214 -8.55 38.93 10.33
C SER A 214 -8.76 37.42 10.39
N LEU A 215 -7.94 36.61 9.71
CA LEU A 215 -8.15 35.16 9.61
C LEU A 215 -6.97 34.28 10.02
N LEU A 216 -5.88 34.84 10.54
CA LEU A 216 -4.71 34.04 10.96
C LEU A 216 -4.38 34.29 12.43
N PRO A 217 -4.39 33.24 13.29
CA PRO A 217 -4.10 33.37 14.72
C PRO A 217 -2.63 33.70 14.99
N ASP A 218 -2.41 34.40 16.10
CA ASP A 218 -1.15 35.06 16.53
C ASP A 218 0.07 34.13 16.78
N PHE A 219 -0.05 32.81 16.54
CA PHE A 219 1.08 31.88 16.59
C PHE A 219 2.16 32.19 15.53
N ILE A 220 1.80 32.90 14.46
CA ILE A 220 2.70 33.25 13.35
C ILE A 220 3.66 34.41 13.69
N TYR A 221 3.41 35.18 14.76
CA TYR A 221 4.22 36.36 15.10
C TYR A 221 5.28 36.10 16.18
N GLY A 222 6.31 35.34 15.80
CA GLY A 222 7.72 35.57 16.12
C GLY A 222 8.17 35.81 17.59
N ARG A 223 8.81 34.80 18.19
CA ARG A 223 9.98 34.98 19.08
C ARG A 223 11.13 34.04 18.73
N ARG A 224 12.29 34.65 18.45
CA ARG A 224 13.52 34.16 17.82
C ARG A 224 14.30 33.02 18.51
N ALA A 225 13.84 32.45 19.62
CA ALA A 225 14.60 31.40 20.33
C ALA A 225 13.84 30.07 20.48
N MET A 226 12.57 30.03 20.09
CA MET A 226 11.73 28.84 20.21
C MET A 226 11.63 27.99 18.94
N GLY A 227 12.22 28.42 17.80
CA GLY A 227 11.99 27.77 16.50
C GLY A 227 12.55 26.35 16.37
N LEU A 228 13.80 26.12 16.78
CA LEU A 228 14.46 24.81 16.64
C LEU A 228 13.99 23.80 17.68
N ALA A 229 13.79 24.23 18.93
CA ALA A 229 13.31 23.35 20.00
C ALA A 229 11.84 22.98 19.81
N THR A 230 10.97 23.92 19.39
CA THR A 230 9.56 23.58 19.10
C THR A 230 9.42 22.80 17.81
N MET A 231 10.24 23.05 16.77
CA MET A 231 10.31 22.16 15.61
C MET A 231 10.78 20.78 16.03
N ALA A 232 11.87 20.64 16.78
CA ALA A 232 12.35 19.36 17.28
C ALA A 232 11.29 18.65 18.14
N ILE A 233 10.54 19.38 18.98
CA ILE A 233 9.44 18.83 19.77
C ILE A 233 8.30 18.38 18.85
N ILE A 234 7.86 19.19 17.88
CA ILE A 234 6.82 18.82 16.92
C ILE A 234 7.29 17.63 16.06
N LEU A 235 8.55 17.60 15.62
CA LEU A 235 9.16 16.51 14.88
C LEU A 235 9.25 15.23 15.70
N VAL A 236 9.67 15.30 16.96
CA VAL A 236 9.80 14.15 17.87
C VAL A 236 8.42 13.64 18.29
N VAL A 237 7.46 14.53 18.51
CA VAL A 237 6.03 14.24 18.72
C VAL A 237 5.47 13.52 17.48
N THR A 238 5.75 14.03 16.28
CA THR A 238 5.27 13.44 15.02
C THR A 238 5.97 12.10 14.71
N ALA A 239 7.26 11.95 15.04
CA ALA A 239 8.03 10.72 14.87
C ALA A 239 7.64 9.64 15.89
N LEU A 240 7.50 9.98 17.18
CA LEU A 240 7.09 9.04 18.23
C LEU A 240 5.63 8.63 18.08
N GLY A 241 4.80 9.55 17.63
CA GLY A 241 3.48 9.20 17.18
C GLY A 241 3.54 8.19 16.02
N GLY A 242 4.29 8.49 14.95
CA GLY A 242 4.34 7.65 13.75
C GLY A 242 4.67 6.18 14.00
N VAL A 243 5.41 5.88 15.08
CA VAL A 243 5.78 4.51 15.48
C VAL A 243 4.62 3.71 16.09
N ALA A 244 3.59 4.33 16.68
CA ALA A 244 2.40 3.59 17.17
C ALA A 244 1.22 3.55 16.20
N VAL A 245 1.20 4.39 15.16
CA VAL A 245 0.06 4.46 14.21
C VAL A 245 -0.07 3.25 13.31
N LEU A 246 1.02 2.54 13.04
CA LEU A 246 1.01 1.57 11.95
C LEU A 246 0.68 0.14 12.41
N SER A 247 0.23 -0.04 13.66
CA SER A 247 -0.43 -1.28 14.10
C SER A 247 -1.91 -1.34 13.73
N ALA A 248 -2.50 -0.24 13.25
CA ALA A 248 -3.79 -0.29 12.58
C ALA A 248 -3.50 -0.39 11.09
N LYS A 249 -3.69 -1.60 10.54
CA LYS A 249 -3.89 -1.85 9.11
C LYS A 249 -4.45 -0.58 8.45
N VAL A 250 -3.60 0.14 7.71
CA VAL A 250 -4.05 0.76 6.46
C VAL A 250 -4.76 -0.40 5.74
N PRO A 251 -5.95 -0.24 5.14
CA PRO A 251 -6.46 -1.28 4.27
C PRO A 251 -5.28 -1.60 3.36
N SER A 252 -4.72 -2.79 3.53
CA SER A 252 -3.64 -3.28 2.69
C SER A 252 -4.08 -2.93 1.28
N ASP A 253 -3.17 -2.39 0.46
CA ASP A 253 -3.34 -2.55 -0.99
C ASP A 253 -3.90 -3.96 -1.18
N PRO A 254 -5.10 -4.06 -1.79
CA PRO A 254 -5.90 -5.26 -1.66
C PRO A 254 -5.01 -6.44 -2.03
N ASP A 255 -4.91 -7.39 -1.08
CA ASP A 255 -3.90 -8.45 -1.10
C ASP A 255 -3.92 -9.04 -2.51
N PRO A 256 -2.83 -8.96 -3.30
CA PRO A 256 -2.92 -9.22 -4.74
C PRO A 256 -3.39 -10.66 -5.05
N THR A 257 -3.40 -11.52 -4.03
CA THR A 257 -3.96 -12.88 -4.03
C THR A 257 -5.48 -12.97 -3.88
N THR A 258 -6.18 -11.87 -3.61
CA THR A 258 -7.62 -11.84 -3.32
C THR A 258 -8.43 -11.65 -4.58
N LEU A 259 -9.20 -12.65 -4.97
CA LEU A 259 -10.16 -12.53 -6.06
C LEU A 259 -11.56 -12.24 -5.52
N SER A 260 -12.12 -11.09 -5.91
CA SER A 260 -13.44 -10.62 -5.46
C SER A 260 -14.57 -11.26 -6.26
N PHE A 261 -15.70 -11.53 -5.62
CA PHE A 261 -16.90 -12.02 -6.31
C PHE A 261 -17.71 -10.83 -6.82
N GLU A 262 -17.96 -10.76 -8.12
CA GLU A 262 -18.73 -9.70 -8.78
C GLU A 262 -19.82 -10.25 -9.70
N TYR A 263 -20.88 -9.45 -9.88
CA TYR A 263 -21.99 -9.76 -10.76
C TYR A 263 -22.08 -8.76 -11.91
N VAL A 264 -21.83 -9.23 -13.14
CA VAL A 264 -21.83 -8.38 -14.33
C VAL A 264 -23.10 -8.56 -15.16
N VAL A 265 -23.64 -7.44 -15.64
CA VAL A 265 -24.77 -7.38 -16.57
C VAL A 265 -24.42 -6.40 -17.71
N PRO A 266 -24.46 -6.82 -18.99
CA PRO A 266 -24.85 -8.15 -19.50
C PRO A 266 -23.84 -9.26 -19.15
N ALA A 267 -24.23 -10.52 -19.39
CA ALA A 267 -23.34 -11.67 -19.18
C ALA A 267 -22.09 -11.57 -20.06
N VAL A 268 -20.97 -12.08 -19.55
CA VAL A 268 -19.69 -12.09 -20.25
C VAL A 268 -19.32 -13.51 -20.63
N THR A 269 -18.54 -13.67 -21.69
CA THR A 269 -18.02 -14.97 -22.11
C THR A 269 -16.59 -15.14 -21.61
N VAL A 270 -16.37 -16.12 -20.73
CA VAL A 270 -15.04 -16.50 -20.24
C VAL A 270 -14.73 -17.90 -20.76
N ASN A 271 -13.69 -18.04 -21.59
CA ASN A 271 -13.29 -19.32 -22.19
C ASN A 271 -14.44 -20.14 -22.79
N GLY A 272 -15.31 -19.47 -23.56
CA GLY A 272 -16.47 -20.11 -24.20
C GLY A 272 -17.68 -20.35 -23.29
N VAL A 273 -17.60 -19.99 -22.01
CA VAL A 273 -18.70 -20.09 -21.04
C VAL A 273 -19.32 -18.73 -20.79
N GLU A 274 -20.63 -18.61 -21.03
CA GLU A 274 -21.38 -17.38 -20.73
C GLU A 274 -21.77 -17.35 -19.24
N THR A 275 -21.38 -16.30 -18.51
CA THR A 275 -21.63 -16.15 -17.07
C THR A 275 -21.85 -14.70 -16.68
N ASN A 276 -22.69 -14.48 -15.68
CA ASN A 276 -22.81 -13.20 -14.99
C ASN A 276 -21.94 -13.12 -13.73
N ARG A 277 -21.34 -14.24 -13.30
CA ARG A 277 -20.62 -14.38 -12.04
C ARG A 277 -19.14 -14.49 -12.32
N ILE A 278 -18.38 -13.48 -11.91
CA ILE A 278 -16.96 -13.38 -12.21
C ILE A 278 -16.12 -13.22 -10.94
N LEU A 279 -14.86 -13.62 -11.04
CA LEU A 279 -13.81 -13.32 -10.08
C LEU A 279 -12.93 -12.21 -10.67
N THR A 280 -12.73 -11.14 -9.93
CA THR A 280 -11.90 -10.01 -10.35
C THR A 280 -10.65 -9.89 -9.50
N HIS A 281 -9.52 -9.60 -10.15
CA HIS A 281 -8.29 -9.25 -9.44
C HIS A 281 -8.50 -7.93 -8.68
N PRO A 282 -7.80 -7.70 -7.56
CA PRO A 282 -7.93 -6.46 -6.80
C PRO A 282 -7.79 -5.17 -7.59
N ASP A 283 -6.86 -5.16 -8.55
CA ASP A 283 -6.58 -4.00 -9.42
C ASP A 283 -7.74 -3.63 -10.35
N TYR A 284 -8.65 -4.58 -10.60
CA TYR A 284 -9.80 -4.44 -11.49
C TYR A 284 -11.14 -4.63 -10.75
N THR A 285 -11.11 -4.71 -9.42
CA THR A 285 -12.31 -4.93 -8.61
C THR A 285 -13.13 -3.64 -8.51
N HIS A 286 -14.43 -3.71 -8.76
CA HIS A 286 -15.37 -2.60 -8.65
C HIS A 286 -16.57 -2.98 -7.80
N LEU A 287 -16.48 -2.81 -6.48
CA LEU A 287 -17.58 -3.15 -5.56
C LEU A 287 -18.67 -2.09 -5.54
N ASP A 288 -19.93 -2.52 -5.58
CA ASP A 288 -21.06 -1.62 -5.49
C ASP A 288 -21.36 -1.16 -4.04
N PRO A 289 -22.04 0.00 -3.86
CA PRO A 289 -22.50 0.44 -2.54
C PRO A 289 -23.54 -0.49 -1.91
N LEU A 290 -24.25 -1.27 -2.72
CA LEU A 290 -25.29 -2.22 -2.31
C LEU A 290 -24.90 -3.62 -2.74
N ALA A 291 -24.99 -4.57 -1.82
CA ALA A 291 -24.69 -5.97 -2.11
C ALA A 291 -25.67 -6.57 -3.12
N HIS A 292 -25.14 -7.33 -4.07
CA HIS A 292 -25.92 -8.15 -4.97
C HIS A 292 -26.41 -9.42 -4.25
N PRO A 293 -27.73 -9.59 -4.07
CA PRO A 293 -28.29 -10.82 -3.50
C PRO A 293 -28.55 -11.85 -4.61
N ASP A 294 -27.91 -13.01 -4.51
CA ASP A 294 -28.02 -14.11 -5.48
C ASP A 294 -28.73 -15.32 -4.82
N PRO A 295 -30.07 -15.41 -4.93
CA PRO A 295 -30.83 -16.49 -4.33
C PRO A 295 -30.77 -17.77 -5.18
N TYR A 296 -30.52 -18.90 -4.54
CA TYR A 296 -30.56 -20.23 -5.15
C TYR A 296 -31.38 -21.21 -4.31
N THR A 297 -32.31 -21.93 -4.95
CA THR A 297 -33.12 -22.95 -4.28
C THR A 297 -32.50 -24.34 -4.49
N GLY A 298 -32.19 -25.02 -3.38
CA GLY A 298 -31.56 -26.33 -3.38
C GLY A 298 -32.50 -27.49 -3.76
N SER A 299 -32.11 -28.71 -3.40
CA SER A 299 -32.80 -29.94 -3.79
C SER A 299 -33.72 -30.48 -2.69
N LEU A 300 -34.80 -31.14 -3.12
CA LEU A 300 -35.69 -31.89 -2.22
C LEU A 300 -35.07 -33.23 -1.78
N ILE A 301 -34.05 -33.72 -2.50
CA ILE A 301 -33.37 -34.98 -2.21
C ILE A 301 -32.00 -34.65 -1.60
N PRO A 302 -31.60 -35.27 -0.46
CA PRO A 302 -30.29 -35.01 0.16
C PRO A 302 -29.12 -35.26 -0.79
N GLN A 303 -28.53 -34.19 -1.30
CA GLN A 303 -27.39 -34.26 -2.21
C GLN A 303 -26.56 -32.96 -2.16
N TRP A 304 -25.35 -33.03 -2.70
CA TRP A 304 -24.57 -31.84 -3.01
C TRP A 304 -25.21 -31.12 -4.20
N VAL A 305 -25.49 -29.82 -4.03
CA VAL A 305 -26.05 -28.97 -5.07
C VAL A 305 -25.06 -27.85 -5.32
N GLU A 306 -24.55 -27.77 -6.54
CA GLU A 306 -23.78 -26.60 -7.00
C GLU A 306 -24.74 -25.42 -7.15
N MET A 307 -24.55 -24.38 -6.34
CA MET A 307 -25.44 -23.23 -6.28
C MET A 307 -24.87 -22.02 -7.02
N TRP A 308 -23.56 -21.80 -6.89
CA TRP A 308 -22.86 -20.69 -7.53
C TRP A 308 -21.56 -21.14 -8.16
N SER A 309 -21.26 -20.60 -9.33
CA SER A 309 -20.01 -20.81 -10.06
C SER A 309 -19.49 -19.46 -10.52
N PHE A 310 -18.26 -19.13 -10.13
CA PHE A 310 -17.55 -17.90 -10.48
C PHE A 310 -16.33 -18.22 -11.33
N TYR A 311 -16.07 -17.39 -12.33
CA TYR A 311 -14.96 -17.56 -13.28
C TYR A 311 -14.03 -16.35 -13.23
N LEU A 312 -12.71 -16.56 -13.20
CA LEU A 312 -11.75 -15.46 -13.32
C LEU A 312 -12.01 -14.67 -14.61
N TYR A 313 -12.12 -13.35 -14.46
CA TYR A 313 -12.45 -12.45 -15.54
C TYR A 313 -11.29 -12.41 -16.55
N GLY A 314 -11.45 -13.18 -17.62
CA GLY A 314 -10.45 -13.37 -18.68
C GLY A 314 -9.59 -14.63 -18.50
N PRO A 315 -9.01 -15.14 -19.60
CA PRO A 315 -7.99 -16.19 -19.52
C PRO A 315 -6.70 -15.65 -18.90
N LEU A 316 -5.95 -16.53 -18.26
CA LEU A 316 -4.61 -16.25 -17.78
C LEU A 316 -3.68 -15.94 -18.96
N GLU A 317 -2.98 -14.82 -18.92
CA GLU A 317 -1.99 -14.46 -19.94
C GLU A 317 -0.74 -15.36 -19.88
N GLU A 318 -0.39 -15.82 -18.68
CA GLU A 318 0.76 -16.69 -18.40
C GLU A 318 0.36 -17.87 -17.52
N SER A 319 1.13 -18.95 -17.55
CA SER A 319 0.88 -20.12 -16.69
C SER A 319 1.05 -19.77 -15.21
N TYR A 320 0.05 -20.15 -14.41
CA TYR A 320 -0.07 -19.81 -12.99
C TYR A 320 0.02 -21.06 -12.12
N THR A 321 0.92 -21.09 -11.13
CA THR A 321 1.03 -22.23 -10.19
C THR A 321 0.46 -21.87 -8.83
N LEU A 322 -0.63 -22.54 -8.45
CA LEU A 322 -1.29 -22.41 -7.16
C LEU A 322 -0.64 -23.35 -6.13
N THR A 323 -0.28 -22.82 -4.95
CA THR A 323 0.26 -23.63 -3.84
C THR A 323 0.01 -22.96 -2.50
N GLY A 324 -0.46 -23.73 -1.50
CA GLY A 324 -0.66 -23.27 -0.12
C GLY A 324 -2.12 -23.36 0.35
N GLU A 325 -2.42 -22.75 1.50
CA GLU A 325 -3.75 -22.71 2.11
C GLU A 325 -4.67 -21.63 1.50
N VAL A 326 -5.84 -22.03 1.00
CA VAL A 326 -6.83 -21.08 0.46
C VAL A 326 -7.73 -20.56 1.56
N LYS A 327 -8.11 -19.28 1.49
CA LYS A 327 -9.10 -18.70 2.38
C LYS A 327 -10.34 -18.27 1.61
N TYR A 328 -11.50 -18.65 2.12
CA TYR A 328 -12.80 -18.32 1.53
C TYR A 328 -13.59 -17.42 2.49
N VAL A 329 -14.12 -16.31 1.98
CA VAL A 329 -14.95 -15.39 2.76
C VAL A 329 -16.26 -15.16 2.01
N VAL A 330 -17.38 -15.54 2.62
CA VAL A 330 -18.70 -15.44 2.00
C VAL A 330 -19.75 -14.86 2.94
N TRP A 331 -20.63 -14.02 2.42
CA TRP A 331 -21.84 -13.57 3.10
C TRP A 331 -23.01 -14.44 2.68
N LEU A 332 -23.43 -15.35 3.56
CA LEU A 332 -24.40 -16.38 3.21
C LEU A 332 -25.50 -16.45 4.26
N HIS A 333 -26.74 -16.57 3.81
CA HIS A 333 -27.88 -16.80 4.68
C HIS A 333 -28.97 -17.60 3.99
N LEU A 334 -29.99 -17.99 4.75
CA LEU A 334 -31.23 -18.54 4.22
C LEU A 334 -32.24 -17.43 4.00
N GLN A 335 -33.05 -17.54 2.95
CA GLN A 335 -34.20 -16.65 2.78
C GLN A 335 -35.24 -16.91 3.88
N LEU A 336 -35.53 -18.19 4.15
CA LEU A 336 -36.35 -18.65 5.27
C LEU A 336 -35.73 -19.89 5.91
N ASN A 337 -35.80 -19.95 7.24
CA ASN A 337 -35.32 -21.10 7.98
C ASN A 337 -36.37 -22.23 7.99
N PRO A 338 -35.95 -23.51 7.86
CA PRO A 338 -36.87 -24.63 7.92
C PRO A 338 -37.58 -24.74 9.27
N GLY A 339 -38.90 -24.89 9.23
CA GLY A 339 -39.75 -25.09 10.42
C GLY A 339 -39.72 -23.94 11.42
N GLY A 340 -39.44 -22.70 10.99
CA GLY A 340 -39.41 -21.52 11.86
C GLY A 340 -38.24 -21.49 12.85
N LYS A 341 -37.24 -22.37 12.66
CA LYS A 341 -36.04 -22.39 13.50
C LYS A 341 -35.24 -21.09 13.33
N THR A 342 -34.41 -20.75 14.31
CA THR A 342 -33.52 -19.58 14.22
C THR A 342 -32.24 -19.83 13.44
N SER A 343 -31.88 -21.11 13.25
CA SER A 343 -30.68 -21.51 12.52
C SER A 343 -30.77 -22.95 11.99
N TYR A 344 -29.97 -23.24 10.96
CA TYR A 344 -29.90 -24.52 10.27
C TYR A 344 -28.44 -24.93 10.06
N TRP A 345 -28.12 -26.19 10.33
CA TRP A 345 -26.78 -26.74 10.12
C TRP A 345 -26.74 -27.50 8.80
N THR A 346 -25.70 -27.25 8.00
CA THR A 346 -25.41 -28.00 6.79
C THR A 346 -23.90 -28.04 6.52
N TYR A 347 -23.50 -28.58 5.37
CA TYR A 347 -22.14 -28.57 4.86
C TYR A 347 -22.08 -27.71 3.60
N ILE A 348 -21.00 -26.96 3.48
CA ILE A 348 -20.63 -26.17 2.32
C ILE A 348 -19.31 -26.73 1.77
N ARG A 349 -19.20 -26.79 0.44
CA ARG A 349 -17.98 -27.22 -0.25
C ARG A 349 -17.59 -26.16 -1.27
N PHE A 350 -16.30 -25.88 -1.33
CA PHE A 350 -15.69 -25.02 -2.33
C PHE A 350 -14.85 -25.90 -3.25
N ASN A 351 -15.11 -25.85 -4.55
CA ASN A 351 -14.30 -26.54 -5.55
C ASN A 351 -13.58 -25.54 -6.43
N ILE A 352 -12.26 -25.69 -6.55
CA ILE A 352 -11.44 -24.96 -7.52
C ILE A 352 -11.24 -25.88 -8.71
N SER A 353 -11.48 -25.37 -9.91
CA SER A 353 -11.31 -26.07 -11.17
C SER A 353 -10.49 -25.25 -12.17
N ASP A 354 -9.72 -25.93 -13.00
CA ASP A 354 -9.04 -25.38 -14.15
C ASP A 354 -9.96 -25.51 -15.37
N VAL A 355 -10.21 -24.40 -16.07
CA VAL A 355 -11.09 -24.37 -17.24
C VAL A 355 -10.27 -24.02 -18.47
N ASP A 356 -10.20 -24.95 -19.42
CA ASP A 356 -9.47 -24.76 -20.66
C ASP A 356 -10.11 -23.69 -21.58
N ALA A 357 -9.43 -23.35 -22.68
CA ALA A 357 -9.91 -22.33 -23.63
C ALA A 357 -11.24 -22.70 -24.35
N LEU A 358 -11.66 -23.96 -24.26
CA LEU A 358 -12.90 -24.48 -24.86
C LEU A 358 -14.05 -24.58 -23.83
N GLY A 359 -13.79 -24.25 -22.56
CA GLY A 359 -14.75 -24.28 -21.47
C GLY A 359 -14.83 -25.63 -20.73
N ASN A 360 -13.91 -26.57 -20.98
CA ASN A 360 -13.88 -27.83 -20.24
C ASN A 360 -13.27 -27.61 -18.86
N SER A 361 -14.01 -28.00 -17.81
CA SER A 361 -13.64 -27.81 -16.40
C SER A 361 -13.05 -29.09 -15.82
N VAL A 362 -11.83 -29.01 -15.28
CA VAL A 362 -11.13 -30.09 -14.57
C VAL A 362 -10.98 -29.72 -13.08
N PRO A 363 -11.43 -30.57 -12.14
CA PRO A 363 -11.33 -30.26 -10.71
C PRO A 363 -9.87 -30.30 -10.24
N VAL A 364 -9.47 -29.29 -9.48
CA VAL A 364 -8.11 -29.11 -8.93
C VAL A 364 -8.09 -29.35 -7.43
N HIS A 365 -9.01 -28.71 -6.70
CA HIS A 365 -9.05 -28.79 -5.25
C HIS A 365 -10.49 -28.70 -4.72
N SER A 366 -10.74 -29.30 -3.56
CA SER A 366 -12.07 -29.30 -2.93
C SER A 366 -11.92 -29.23 -1.41
N ASP A 367 -12.48 -28.18 -0.80
CA ASP A 367 -12.57 -28.02 0.64
C ASP A 367 -14.01 -28.16 1.12
N THR A 368 -14.25 -28.91 2.20
CA THR A 368 -15.59 -29.11 2.78
C THR A 368 -15.64 -28.67 4.23
N PHE A 369 -16.63 -27.84 4.57
CA PHE A 369 -16.83 -27.28 5.90
C PHE A 369 -18.25 -27.51 6.41
N ARG A 370 -18.38 -27.58 7.73
CA ARG A 370 -19.70 -27.54 8.38
C ARG A 370 -20.07 -26.10 8.69
N ILE A 371 -21.27 -25.68 8.29
CA ILE A 371 -21.75 -24.30 8.43
C ILE A 371 -23.10 -24.26 9.18
N LYS A 372 -23.28 -23.18 9.96
CA LYS A 372 -24.55 -22.84 10.61
C LYS A 372 -25.13 -21.58 9.99
N LEU A 373 -26.23 -21.72 9.27
CA LEU A 373 -26.92 -20.63 8.59
C LEU A 373 -28.09 -20.10 9.43
N SER A 374 -28.43 -18.84 9.21
CA SER A 374 -29.60 -18.17 9.78
C SER A 374 -30.37 -17.45 8.69
N ASN A 375 -31.50 -16.83 9.03
CA ASN A 375 -32.28 -16.03 8.09
C ASN A 375 -31.76 -14.59 7.93
N LYS A 376 -30.64 -14.26 8.58
CA LYS A 376 -29.98 -12.95 8.47
C LYS A 376 -28.64 -13.11 7.76
N PRO A 377 -28.25 -12.15 6.90
CA PRO A 377 -26.93 -12.12 6.27
C PRO A 377 -25.84 -12.18 7.34
N LYS A 378 -24.90 -13.11 7.17
CA LYS A 378 -23.77 -13.27 8.08
C LYS A 378 -22.53 -13.63 7.27
N GLN A 379 -21.41 -13.03 7.66
CA GLN A 379 -20.10 -13.37 7.13
C GLN A 379 -19.62 -14.71 7.70
N HIS A 380 -19.13 -15.57 6.82
CA HIS A 380 -18.49 -16.84 7.12
C HIS A 380 -17.09 -16.84 6.51
N SER A 381 -16.08 -17.16 7.32
CA SER A 381 -14.68 -17.28 6.88
C SER A 381 -14.24 -18.73 7.07
N PHE A 382 -13.61 -19.28 6.05
CA PHE A 382 -13.10 -20.64 6.02
C PHE A 382 -11.62 -20.61 5.61
N ILE A 383 -10.82 -21.47 6.24
CA ILE A 383 -9.42 -21.71 5.86
C ILE A 383 -9.37 -23.14 5.37
N GLY A 384 -9.07 -23.30 4.09
CA GLY A 384 -8.92 -24.57 3.37
C GLY A 384 -7.64 -25.31 3.67
N GLY A 385 -7.55 -26.53 3.17
CA GLY A 385 -6.33 -27.31 3.22
C GLY A 385 -5.24 -26.72 2.32
N ALA A 386 -4.01 -27.18 2.53
CA ALA A 386 -2.91 -26.85 1.63
C ALA A 386 -3.12 -27.54 0.28
N ILE A 387 -3.15 -26.76 -0.80
CA ILE A 387 -3.25 -27.23 -2.18
C ILE A 387 -1.87 -27.72 -2.64
N PRO A 388 -1.74 -28.97 -3.11
CA PRO A 388 -0.53 -29.44 -3.79
C PRO A 388 -0.26 -28.59 -5.04
N PRO A 389 1.00 -28.32 -5.41
CA PRO A 389 1.31 -27.47 -6.55
C PRO A 389 0.56 -27.88 -7.82
N HIS A 390 -0.27 -26.98 -8.35
CA HIS A 390 -1.02 -27.18 -9.58
C HIS A 390 -0.84 -25.98 -10.51
N THR A 391 -0.46 -26.23 -11.76
CA THR A 391 -0.22 -25.20 -12.76
C THR A 391 -1.40 -25.10 -13.73
N PHE A 392 -2.10 -23.97 -13.69
CA PHE A 392 -3.06 -23.53 -14.69
C PHE A 392 -2.28 -23.01 -15.90
N ALA A 393 -2.61 -23.47 -17.10
CA ALA A 393 -1.89 -23.06 -18.31
C ALA A 393 -2.28 -21.64 -18.76
N ALA A 394 -1.38 -20.96 -19.47
CA ALA A 394 -1.76 -19.76 -20.22
C ALA A 394 -2.94 -20.05 -21.17
N GLY A 395 -3.93 -19.17 -21.20
CA GLY A 395 -5.19 -19.35 -21.93
C GLY A 395 -6.28 -20.07 -21.14
N HIS A 396 -5.97 -20.67 -19.98
CA HIS A 396 -6.97 -21.25 -19.08
C HIS A 396 -7.53 -20.20 -18.12
N THR A 397 -8.64 -20.51 -17.45
CA THR A 397 -9.24 -19.66 -16.41
C THR A 397 -9.51 -20.46 -15.15
N ILE A 398 -9.58 -19.77 -14.01
CA ILE A 398 -9.87 -20.38 -12.71
C ILE A 398 -11.37 -20.32 -12.47
N ARG A 399 -11.98 -21.46 -12.15
CA ARG A 399 -13.38 -21.55 -11.74
C ARG A 399 -13.48 -21.93 -10.26
N LEU A 400 -14.26 -21.17 -9.51
CA LEU A 400 -14.66 -21.49 -8.14
C LEU A 400 -16.14 -21.86 -8.13
N SER A 401 -16.47 -23.10 -7.74
CA SER A 401 -17.85 -23.50 -7.48
C SER A 401 -18.13 -23.66 -5.99
N ILE A 402 -19.31 -23.23 -5.58
CA ILE A 402 -19.82 -23.31 -4.21
C ILE A 402 -20.99 -24.29 -4.21
N GLU A 403 -20.81 -25.41 -3.52
CA GLU A 403 -21.82 -26.43 -3.33
C GLU A 403 -22.33 -26.42 -1.88
N ILE A 404 -23.61 -26.64 -1.70
CA ILE A 404 -24.20 -26.87 -0.38
C ILE A 404 -24.92 -28.22 -0.40
N PHE A 405 -24.75 -28.99 0.67
CA PHE A 405 -25.52 -30.20 0.88
C PHE A 405 -26.95 -29.82 1.30
N ASP A 406 -27.93 -30.04 0.43
CA ASP A 406 -29.33 -29.76 0.74
C ASP A 406 -30.21 -30.99 0.45
N GLY A 407 -31.26 -31.13 1.24
CA GLY A 407 -32.30 -32.13 1.07
C GLY A 407 -33.67 -31.63 1.54
N PHE A 408 -33.81 -30.32 1.75
CA PHE A 408 -35.06 -29.69 2.21
C PHE A 408 -35.56 -28.63 1.23
N LYS A 409 -34.94 -28.50 0.05
CA LYS A 409 -35.27 -27.51 -0.98
C LYS A 409 -35.29 -26.09 -0.40
N LEU A 410 -34.25 -25.75 0.35
CA LEU A 410 -34.14 -24.45 0.99
C LEU A 410 -33.64 -23.40 -0.02
N THR A 411 -34.02 -22.14 0.17
CA THR A 411 -33.45 -21.04 -0.60
C THR A 411 -32.31 -20.39 0.18
N TYR A 412 -31.12 -20.50 -0.38
CA TYR A 412 -29.89 -19.91 0.11
C TYR A 412 -29.64 -18.61 -0.66
N VAL A 413 -29.11 -17.59 0.01
CA VAL A 413 -28.82 -16.29 -0.60
C VAL A 413 -27.37 -15.97 -0.31
N LEU A 414 -26.57 -15.93 -1.38
CA LEU A 414 -25.21 -15.44 -1.35
C LEU A 414 -25.24 -13.94 -1.65
N GLU A 415 -24.65 -13.15 -0.77
CA GLU A 415 -24.49 -11.73 -0.96
C GLU A 415 -23.02 -11.41 -1.29
N TYR A 416 -22.80 -10.65 -2.35
CA TYR A 416 -21.46 -10.28 -2.80
C TYR A 416 -21.51 -8.96 -3.56
N ASP A 417 -20.40 -8.58 -4.19
CA ASP A 417 -20.32 -7.36 -5.01
C ASP A 417 -20.65 -6.07 -4.24
N SER A 418 -20.15 -5.94 -3.00
CA SER A 418 -20.27 -4.69 -2.26
C SER A 418 -19.21 -4.53 -1.19
N GLU A 419 -18.79 -3.27 -0.96
CA GLU A 419 -17.88 -2.91 0.13
C GLU A 419 -18.43 -3.35 1.50
N SER A 420 -19.76 -3.31 1.68
CA SER A 420 -20.41 -3.65 2.94
C SER A 420 -20.57 -5.16 3.16
N ARG A 421 -20.61 -5.94 2.09
CA ARG A 421 -20.81 -7.41 2.08
C ARG A 421 -19.89 -8.06 1.07
N HIS A 422 -18.59 -7.83 1.25
CA HIS A 422 -17.55 -8.32 0.34
C HIS A 422 -17.33 -9.82 0.54
N SER A 423 -17.64 -10.60 -0.50
CA SER A 423 -17.32 -12.03 -0.59
C SER A 423 -16.16 -12.21 -1.57
N TYR A 424 -15.17 -13.02 -1.19
CA TYR A 424 -13.93 -13.19 -1.95
C TYR A 424 -13.26 -14.53 -1.64
N ILE A 425 -12.32 -14.91 -2.50
CA ILE A 425 -11.38 -16.00 -2.29
C ILE A 425 -9.97 -15.43 -2.27
N ASP A 426 -9.13 -15.91 -1.35
CA ASP A 426 -7.74 -15.51 -1.22
C ASP A 426 -6.87 -16.74 -1.51
N LEU A 427 -6.17 -16.69 -2.64
CA LEU A 427 -5.39 -17.78 -3.20
C LEU A 427 -3.90 -17.58 -2.88
N PRO A 428 -3.29 -18.44 -2.06
CA PRO A 428 -1.88 -18.32 -1.71
C PRO A 428 -1.01 -18.55 -2.95
N GLY A 429 -0.07 -17.63 -3.15
CA GLY A 429 0.90 -17.72 -4.22
C GLY A 429 0.49 -16.92 -5.45
N ILE A 430 0.85 -15.64 -5.47
CA ILE A 430 1.43 -15.04 -6.68
C ILE A 430 2.90 -15.48 -6.68
N VAL A 431 3.16 -16.65 -7.24
CA VAL A 431 4.49 -17.00 -7.70
C VAL A 431 4.39 -17.01 -9.21
N VAL A 432 4.73 -15.86 -9.82
CA VAL A 432 5.02 -15.80 -11.25
C VAL A 432 6.03 -16.90 -11.54
N SER A 433 5.68 -17.82 -12.43
CA SER A 433 6.51 -18.97 -12.73
C SER A 433 7.86 -18.48 -13.29
N GLU A 434 8.92 -18.68 -12.52
CA GLU A 434 10.30 -18.53 -12.97
C GLU A 434 10.59 -19.56 -14.06
N ASN A 435 10.19 -19.26 -15.30
CA ASN A 435 10.67 -19.96 -16.50
C ASN A 435 12.11 -19.55 -16.79
N LEU A 436 13.03 -19.86 -15.87
CA LEU A 436 14.47 -19.75 -16.08
C LEU A 436 15.16 -21.12 -16.14
N THR A 437 14.40 -22.22 -16.19
CA THR A 437 14.94 -23.56 -16.44
C THR A 437 15.75 -23.68 -17.75
N PRO A 438 15.47 -22.93 -18.84
CA PRO A 438 16.36 -22.89 -20.01
C PRO A 438 17.70 -22.18 -19.72
N PHE A 439 17.76 -21.29 -18.73
CA PHE A 439 18.96 -20.53 -18.35
C PHE A 439 19.84 -21.25 -17.33
N LEU A 440 19.31 -22.26 -16.62
CA LEU A 440 20.10 -23.16 -15.77
C LEU A 440 21.15 -23.96 -16.58
N TYR A 441 20.86 -24.30 -17.84
CA TYR A 441 21.84 -24.96 -18.71
C TYR A 441 22.90 -24.00 -19.26
N LEU A 442 22.58 -22.72 -19.44
CA LEU A 442 23.55 -21.67 -19.77
C LEU A 442 24.47 -21.35 -18.60
N ALA A 443 23.96 -21.39 -17.36
CA ALA A 443 24.76 -21.19 -16.15
C ALA A 443 25.80 -22.31 -15.91
N LEU A 444 25.56 -23.53 -16.39
CA LEU A 444 26.52 -24.65 -16.31
C LEU A 444 27.64 -24.62 -17.36
N ALA A 445 27.55 -23.78 -18.39
CA ALA A 445 28.58 -23.65 -19.44
C ALA A 445 29.56 -22.48 -19.25
N VAL A 446 29.34 -21.62 -18.26
CA VAL A 446 30.23 -20.49 -17.94
C VAL A 446 31.50 -20.87 -17.13
N PRO A 447 31.54 -21.95 -16.32
CA PRO A 447 32.72 -22.26 -15.50
C PRO A 447 34.03 -22.68 -16.20
N PRO A 448 34.11 -23.04 -17.50
CA PRO A 448 35.42 -23.21 -18.16
C PRO A 448 35.92 -21.96 -18.88
N LEU A 449 35.05 -20.99 -19.21
CA LEU A 449 35.44 -19.82 -20.03
C LEU A 449 35.95 -18.64 -19.20
N VAL A 450 35.72 -18.62 -17.89
CA VAL A 450 36.19 -17.56 -16.99
C VAL A 450 37.45 -17.98 -16.20
N THR A 451 37.79 -19.28 -16.16
CA THR A 451 39.02 -19.78 -15.51
C THR A 451 40.20 -19.89 -16.46
N ALA A 452 39.99 -20.09 -17.77
CA ALA A 452 41.09 -20.21 -18.74
C ALA A 452 41.79 -18.89 -19.10
N ARG A 453 41.28 -17.72 -18.69
CA ARG A 453 41.85 -16.41 -19.06
C ARG A 453 42.65 -15.70 -17.96
N ARG A 454 42.82 -16.33 -16.79
CA ARG A 454 43.55 -15.74 -15.66
C ARG A 454 44.93 -16.33 -15.39
N GLU A 455 45.33 -17.39 -16.10
CA GLU A 455 46.66 -18.00 -15.96
C GLU A 455 47.68 -17.58 -17.06
N GLU A 456 47.28 -16.76 -18.04
CA GLU A 456 48.19 -16.36 -19.13
C GLU A 456 48.84 -14.96 -18.94
N LYS A 457 48.82 -14.41 -17.72
CA LYS A 457 49.49 -13.15 -17.36
C LYS A 457 50.21 -13.20 -16.02
N THR A 458 50.99 -14.26 -15.79
CA THR A 458 52.12 -14.24 -14.85
C THR A 458 53.33 -14.84 -15.52
#